data_AF-A0A2E5KNE4-F1
#
_entry.id   AF-A0A2E5KNE4-F1
#
_cell.length_a   1.000
_cell.length_b   1.000
_cell.length_c   1.000
_cell.angle_alpha   90.00
_cell.angle_beta   90.00
_cell.angle_gamma   90.00
#
_symmetry.space_group_name_H-M   'P 1'
#
loop_
_entity.id
_entity.type
_entity.pdbx_description
1 polymer ?
#
loop_
_entity_poly.entity_id
_entity_poly.type
_entity_poly.pdbx_seq_one_letter_code
_entity_poly.pdbx_strand_id
1 'polypeptide(L)'
;MTYKLCGNAKSVLRFRSIIEKHARTLAQETSLNFREVPSGKSGEHFAFWFAEPNEMIKAGLMVEKNLKTVRRAAFRARCYFLTYTLQTGAYIKSLIVINRAEKSADLEHCLLEEMTQVLGLPNDIQLVSPSIFNDNERYMELTRMDRFLLRTLYDDRMLAGTPRKLALILARGIMLDLGEESGWAEWATGANTGGKLSIEAYDRTAG
;
A
#
# COMPACT_ATOMS: atom_id res chain seq x y z
N MET A 1 10.22 10.73 -1.47
CA MET A 1 10.27 9.29 -1.73
C MET A 1 10.84 9.01 -3.12
N THR A 2 11.79 8.08 -3.26
CA THR A 2 12.41 7.75 -4.55
C THR A 2 12.22 6.28 -4.85
N TYR A 3 11.96 5.93 -6.10
CA TYR A 3 11.76 4.53 -6.49
C TYR A 3 12.59 4.15 -7.71
N LYS A 4 12.82 2.85 -7.92
CA LYS A 4 13.55 2.34 -9.08
C LYS A 4 12.80 1.19 -9.75
N LEU A 5 12.81 1.16 -11.08
CA LEU A 5 12.24 0.07 -11.86
C LEU A 5 13.35 -0.90 -12.31
N CYS A 6 13.25 -2.16 -11.91
CA CYS A 6 14.26 -3.20 -12.12
C CYS A 6 13.66 -4.46 -12.78
N GLY A 7 14.52 -5.35 -13.26
CA GLY A 7 14.13 -6.61 -13.88
C GLY A 7 13.97 -6.50 -15.40
N ASN A 8 12.94 -7.12 -15.96
CA ASN A 8 12.77 -7.18 -17.42
C ASN A 8 12.47 -5.82 -18.06
N ALA A 9 13.26 -5.41 -19.04
CA ALA A 9 13.14 -4.11 -19.71
C ALA A 9 11.79 -3.89 -20.43
N LYS A 10 11.20 -4.92 -21.07
CA LYS A 10 9.89 -4.79 -21.73
C LYS A 10 8.77 -4.58 -20.71
N SER A 11 8.82 -5.30 -19.58
CA SER A 11 7.87 -5.09 -18.49
C SER A 11 8.00 -3.70 -17.87
N VAL A 12 9.22 -3.23 -17.62
CA VAL A 12 9.46 -1.87 -17.11
C VAL A 12 8.85 -0.82 -18.04
N LEU A 13 9.12 -0.90 -19.35
CA LEU A 13 8.54 0.02 -20.34
C LEU A 13 7.01 -0.03 -20.36
N ARG A 14 6.43 -1.23 -20.24
CA ARG A 14 4.97 -1.43 -20.25
C ARG A 14 4.25 -0.85 -19.03
N PHE A 15 4.85 -0.94 -17.84
CA PHE A 15 4.19 -0.58 -16.58
C PHE A 15 4.64 0.76 -15.98
N ARG A 16 5.68 1.41 -16.54
CA ARG A 16 6.17 2.71 -16.04
C ARG A 16 5.06 3.75 -15.93
N SER A 17 4.22 3.92 -16.95
CA SER A 17 3.13 4.92 -16.93
C SER A 17 2.08 4.65 -15.85
N ILE A 18 1.80 3.37 -15.55
CA ILE A 18 0.89 2.96 -14.48
C ILE A 18 1.51 3.26 -13.11
N ILE A 19 2.79 2.94 -12.92
CA ILE A 19 3.50 3.25 -11.67
C ILE A 19 3.58 4.75 -11.46
N GLU A 20 3.86 5.54 -12.50
CA GLU A 20 3.86 7.00 -12.43
C GLU A 20 2.47 7.57 -12.10
N LYS A 21 1.40 6.98 -12.65
CA LYS A 21 0.02 7.34 -12.32
C LYS A 21 -0.26 7.09 -10.84
N HIS A 22 0.02 5.89 -10.34
CA HIS A 22 -0.18 5.54 -8.93
C HIS A 22 0.68 6.40 -8.00
N ALA A 23 1.93 6.68 -8.39
CA ALA A 23 2.80 7.57 -7.64
C ALA A 23 2.23 8.99 -7.51
N ARG A 24 1.60 9.53 -8.57
CA ARG A 24 0.90 10.82 -8.51
C ARG A 24 -0.32 10.76 -7.58
N THR A 25 -1.11 9.69 -7.66
CA THR A 25 -2.26 9.50 -6.77
C THR A 25 -1.81 9.45 -5.31
N LEU A 26 -0.78 8.67 -4.99
CA LEU A 26 -0.25 8.57 -3.61
C LEU A 26 0.38 9.89 -3.14
N ALA A 27 1.05 10.63 -4.02
CA ALA A 27 1.58 11.95 -3.69
C ALA A 27 0.49 12.93 -3.21
N GLN A 28 -0.69 12.90 -3.84
CA GLN A 28 -1.82 13.74 -3.48
C GLN A 28 -2.39 13.40 -2.09
N GLU A 29 -2.33 12.13 -1.69
CA GLU A 29 -2.92 11.67 -0.43
C GLU A 29 -1.95 11.72 0.76
N THR A 30 -0.64 11.80 0.51
CA THR A 30 0.41 11.68 1.55
C THR A 30 1.35 12.88 1.63
N SER A 31 1.23 13.85 0.70
CA SER A 31 2.19 14.94 0.51
C SER A 31 3.63 14.48 0.21
N LEU A 32 3.85 13.18 -0.03
CA LEU A 32 5.15 12.66 -0.42
C LEU A 32 5.46 13.02 -1.87
N ASN A 33 6.69 13.46 -2.13
CA ASN A 33 7.18 13.62 -3.49
C ASN A 33 7.77 12.30 -4.00
N PHE A 34 7.15 11.67 -4.99
CA PHE A 34 7.66 10.44 -5.62
C PHE A 34 8.49 10.74 -6.87
N ARG A 35 9.67 10.12 -6.96
CA ARG A 35 10.59 10.31 -8.11
C ARG A 35 11.31 9.03 -8.52
N GLU A 36 11.29 8.71 -9.82
CA GLU A 36 12.07 7.60 -10.36
C GLU A 36 13.58 7.92 -10.31
N VAL A 37 14.37 6.96 -9.85
CA VAL A 37 15.83 6.96 -9.88
C VAL A 37 16.27 6.27 -11.17
N PRO A 38 17.08 6.93 -12.01
CA PRO A 38 17.58 6.32 -13.24
C PRO A 38 18.37 5.02 -12.98
N SER A 39 18.36 4.14 -13.97
CA SER A 39 19.19 2.94 -13.95
C SER A 39 20.67 3.30 -13.75
N GLY A 40 21.38 2.49 -12.96
CA GLY A 40 22.79 2.72 -12.61
C GLY A 40 23.06 3.74 -11.50
N LYS A 41 22.04 4.46 -11.01
CA LYS A 41 22.17 5.34 -9.84
C LYS A 41 21.58 4.69 -8.59
N SER A 42 22.18 4.92 -7.43
CA SER A 42 21.67 4.46 -6.13
C SER A 42 20.83 5.53 -5.43
N GLY A 43 20.08 5.14 -4.40
CA GLY A 43 19.31 6.07 -3.56
C GLY A 43 17.80 5.92 -3.69
N GLU A 44 17.31 4.78 -4.16
CA GLU A 44 15.90 4.42 -4.09
C GLU A 44 15.48 4.04 -2.66
N HIS A 45 14.34 4.58 -2.22
CA HIS A 45 13.66 4.10 -1.01
C HIS A 45 12.91 2.81 -1.29
N PHE A 46 12.41 2.59 -2.51
CA PHE A 46 11.88 1.28 -2.87
C PHE A 46 12.13 0.91 -4.32
N ALA A 47 12.20 -0.39 -4.59
CA ALA A 47 12.44 -0.93 -5.93
C ALA A 47 11.26 -1.79 -6.38
N PHE A 48 10.91 -1.70 -7.66
CA PHE A 48 10.01 -2.63 -8.33
C PHE A 48 10.86 -3.64 -9.08
N TRP A 49 10.57 -4.93 -8.92
CA TRP A 49 11.30 -6.00 -9.60
C TRP A 49 10.35 -6.88 -10.40
N PHE A 50 10.35 -6.69 -11.73
CA PHE A 50 9.58 -7.53 -12.64
C PHE A 50 10.31 -8.86 -12.88
N ALA A 51 9.84 -9.93 -12.23
CA ALA A 51 10.40 -11.28 -12.28
C ALA A 51 9.53 -12.22 -13.12
N GLU A 52 10.14 -13.23 -13.74
CA GLU A 52 9.41 -14.41 -14.21
C GLU A 52 8.78 -15.17 -13.03
N PRO A 53 7.66 -15.90 -13.21
CA PRO A 53 6.97 -16.60 -12.12
C PRO A 53 7.90 -17.50 -11.28
N ASN A 54 8.81 -18.21 -11.93
CA ASN A 54 9.78 -19.11 -11.29
C ASN A 54 10.97 -18.38 -10.64
N GLU A 55 11.15 -17.08 -10.90
CA GLU A 55 12.22 -16.26 -10.35
C GLU A 55 11.75 -15.34 -9.21
N MET A 56 10.45 -15.31 -8.90
CA MET A 56 9.90 -14.45 -7.84
C MET A 56 10.59 -14.66 -6.49
N ILE A 57 10.84 -15.91 -6.08
CA ILE A 57 11.56 -16.21 -4.82
C ILE A 57 13.00 -15.71 -4.90
N LYS A 58 13.68 -15.93 -6.03
CA LYS A 58 15.06 -15.46 -6.24
C LYS A 58 15.15 -13.95 -6.14
N ALA A 59 14.15 -13.23 -6.66
CA ALA A 59 14.08 -11.77 -6.56
C ALA A 59 13.94 -11.30 -5.11
N GLY A 60 13.03 -11.87 -4.33
CA GLY A 60 12.88 -11.53 -2.91
C GLY A 60 14.16 -11.79 -2.10
N LEU A 61 14.84 -12.90 -2.38
CA LEU A 61 16.10 -13.28 -1.73
C LEU A 61 17.27 -12.32 -1.98
N MET A 62 17.19 -11.45 -2.98
CA MET A 62 18.22 -10.41 -3.18
C MET A 62 18.23 -9.36 -2.07
N VAL A 63 17.15 -9.28 -1.30
CA VAL A 63 17.00 -8.30 -0.24
C VAL A 63 16.70 -9.00 1.09
N GLU A 64 15.74 -9.93 1.13
CA GLU A 64 15.37 -10.68 2.35
C GLU A 64 16.08 -12.04 2.39
N LYS A 65 16.96 -12.24 3.37
CA LYS A 65 17.76 -13.47 3.49
C LYS A 65 16.96 -14.66 4.04
N ASN A 66 15.84 -14.41 4.71
CA ASN A 66 14.99 -15.45 5.28
C ASN A 66 14.12 -16.09 4.19
N LEU A 67 14.54 -17.28 3.74
CA LEU A 67 13.81 -18.05 2.73
C LEU A 67 12.36 -18.37 3.14
N LYS A 68 12.05 -18.57 4.42
CA LYS A 68 10.67 -18.87 4.85
C LYS A 68 9.78 -17.63 4.67
N THR A 69 10.28 -16.45 4.99
CA THR A 69 9.59 -15.18 4.77
C THR A 69 9.30 -14.96 3.29
N VAL A 70 10.33 -15.09 2.44
CA VAL A 70 10.18 -14.90 0.98
C VAL A 70 9.23 -15.94 0.38
N ARG A 71 9.31 -17.21 0.79
CA ARG A 71 8.40 -18.25 0.29
C ARG A 71 6.95 -18.01 0.69
N ARG A 72 6.71 -17.47 1.88
CA ARG A 72 5.36 -17.09 2.32
C ARG A 72 4.81 -15.95 1.47
N ALA A 73 5.60 -14.89 1.31
CA ALA A 73 5.21 -13.72 0.51
C ALA A 73 4.97 -14.07 -0.96
N ALA A 74 5.84 -14.91 -1.56
CA ALA A 74 5.74 -15.29 -2.96
C ALA A 74 4.71 -16.39 -3.26
N PHE A 75 4.08 -17.01 -2.25
CA PHE A 75 3.20 -18.15 -2.47
C PHE A 75 1.93 -17.75 -3.22
N ARG A 76 1.83 -18.15 -4.50
CA ARG A 76 0.72 -17.81 -5.42
C ARG A 76 0.52 -16.30 -5.61
N ALA A 77 1.56 -15.52 -5.36
CA ALA A 77 1.54 -14.07 -5.41
C ALA A 77 1.50 -13.55 -6.86
N ARG A 78 0.64 -12.57 -7.11
CA ARG A 78 0.71 -11.73 -8.33
C ARG A 78 1.80 -10.68 -8.16
N CYS A 79 1.81 -10.06 -6.99
CA CYS A 79 2.90 -9.26 -6.47
C CYS A 79 3.04 -9.58 -4.99
N TYR A 80 4.17 -9.19 -4.43
CA TYR A 80 4.34 -9.10 -2.98
C TYR A 80 5.38 -8.02 -2.68
N PHE A 81 5.30 -7.45 -1.47
CA PHE A 81 6.32 -6.53 -0.98
C PHE A 81 7.14 -7.11 0.17
N LEU A 82 8.33 -6.55 0.34
CA LEU A 82 9.20 -6.72 1.48
C LEU A 82 9.63 -5.33 1.95
N THR A 83 9.56 -5.05 3.25
CA THR A 83 9.95 -3.76 3.83
C THR A 83 11.03 -3.94 4.89
N TYR A 84 11.89 -2.93 5.01
CA TYR A 84 12.93 -2.81 6.04
C TYR A 84 12.59 -1.64 6.92
N THR A 85 12.49 -1.91 8.21
CA THR A 85 12.17 -0.92 9.22
C THR A 85 13.37 -0.67 10.11
N LEU A 86 13.57 0.60 10.50
CA LEU A 86 14.46 0.93 11.59
C LEU A 86 13.84 0.52 12.92
N GLN A 87 14.64 0.49 13.98
CA GLN A 87 14.14 0.31 15.35
C GLN A 87 13.13 1.39 15.76
N THR A 88 13.18 2.56 15.11
CA THR A 88 12.21 3.66 15.28
C THR A 88 10.86 3.37 14.62
N GLY A 89 10.70 2.24 13.91
CA GLY A 89 9.49 1.92 13.14
C GLY A 89 9.41 2.58 11.77
N ALA A 90 10.36 3.47 11.43
CA ALA A 90 10.40 4.12 10.12
C ALA A 90 10.80 3.13 9.01
N TYR A 91 10.06 3.13 7.90
CA TYR A 91 10.39 2.33 6.73
C TYR A 91 11.52 3.02 5.95
N ILE A 92 12.61 2.30 5.70
CA ILE A 92 13.81 2.84 5.05
C ILE A 92 14.09 2.25 3.68
N LYS A 93 13.63 1.02 3.44
CA LYS A 93 13.77 0.38 2.14
C LYS A 93 12.61 -0.58 1.90
N SER A 94 12.10 -0.65 0.68
CA SER A 94 11.14 -1.69 0.28
C SER A 94 11.47 -2.29 -1.08
N LEU A 95 11.03 -3.52 -1.31
CA LEU A 95 11.07 -4.20 -2.59
C LEU A 95 9.65 -4.68 -2.91
N ILE A 96 9.13 -4.31 -4.07
CA ILE A 96 7.90 -4.86 -4.63
C ILE A 96 8.32 -5.81 -5.75
N VAL A 97 7.98 -7.08 -5.63
CA VAL A 97 8.26 -8.10 -6.65
C VAL A 97 6.98 -8.38 -7.42
N ILE A 98 7.07 -8.36 -8.75
CA ILE A 98 5.92 -8.45 -9.65
C ILE A 98 6.07 -9.67 -10.54
N ASN A 99 5.05 -10.54 -10.56
CA ASN A 99 4.94 -11.61 -11.54
C ASN A 99 4.59 -11.01 -12.91
N ARG A 100 5.58 -10.94 -13.80
CA ARG A 100 5.38 -10.31 -15.12
C ARG A 100 4.48 -11.09 -16.08
N ALA A 101 4.15 -12.35 -15.77
CA ALA A 101 3.28 -13.18 -16.59
C ALA A 101 1.79 -12.87 -16.36
N GLU A 102 1.46 -12.10 -15.33
CA GLU A 102 0.08 -11.72 -15.00
C GLU A 102 -0.53 -10.76 -16.03
N LYS A 103 -1.87 -10.73 -16.04
CA LYS A 103 -2.65 -9.86 -16.95
C LYS A 103 -2.52 -8.39 -16.53
N SER A 104 -2.63 -7.47 -17.50
CA SER A 104 -2.44 -6.02 -17.24
C SER A 104 -3.32 -5.48 -16.12
N ALA A 105 -4.62 -5.81 -16.13
CA ALA A 105 -5.57 -5.27 -15.16
C ALA A 105 -5.31 -5.80 -13.75
N ASP A 106 -5.00 -7.10 -13.61
CA ASP A 106 -4.67 -7.69 -12.32
C ASP A 106 -3.37 -7.10 -11.76
N LEU A 107 -2.41 -6.77 -12.62
CA LEU A 107 -1.18 -6.10 -12.23
C LEU A 107 -1.38 -4.63 -11.87
N GLU A 108 -2.29 -3.90 -12.49
CA GLU A 108 -2.54 -2.49 -12.15
C GLU A 108 -3.09 -2.35 -10.72
N HIS A 109 -4.07 -3.18 -10.35
CA HIS A 109 -4.58 -3.24 -8.98
C HIS A 109 -3.50 -3.68 -7.99
N CYS A 110 -2.80 -4.76 -8.30
CA CYS A 110 -1.72 -5.29 -7.50
C CYS A 110 -0.61 -4.25 -7.27
N LEU A 111 -0.22 -3.50 -8.31
CA LEU A 111 0.75 -2.41 -8.17
C LEU A 111 0.22 -1.31 -7.25
N LEU A 112 -1.06 -0.92 -7.35
CA LEU A 112 -1.63 0.11 -6.48
C LEU A 112 -1.64 -0.34 -5.01
N GLU A 113 -2.09 -1.57 -4.77
CA GLU A 113 -2.12 -2.21 -3.45
C GLU A 113 -0.73 -2.23 -2.82
N GLU A 114 0.24 -2.85 -3.49
CA GLU A 114 1.60 -3.00 -3.01
C GLU A 114 2.29 -1.65 -2.78
N MET A 115 2.11 -0.70 -3.71
CA MET A 115 2.63 0.67 -3.57
C MET A 115 2.02 1.39 -2.36
N THR A 116 0.78 1.07 -1.99
CA THR A 116 0.13 1.64 -0.81
C THR A 116 0.59 0.93 0.47
N GLN A 117 0.71 -0.40 0.44
CA GLN A 117 1.15 -1.20 1.59
C GLN A 117 2.58 -0.88 2.01
N VAL A 118 3.50 -0.65 1.04
CA VAL A 118 4.87 -0.20 1.35
C VAL A 118 4.94 1.19 1.99
N LEU A 119 3.85 1.96 2.04
CA LEU A 119 3.80 3.24 2.75
C LEU A 119 3.41 3.11 4.22
N GLY A 120 3.09 1.90 4.71
CA GLY A 120 2.82 1.65 6.13
C GLY A 120 1.44 1.09 6.46
N LEU A 121 0.69 0.60 5.45
CA LEU A 121 -0.58 -0.12 5.62
C LEU A 121 -0.43 -1.59 5.19
N PRO A 122 0.43 -2.40 5.84
CA PRO A 122 0.91 -3.67 5.30
C PRO A 122 -0.10 -4.84 5.35
N ASN A 123 -1.30 -4.64 5.91
CA ASN A 123 -2.23 -5.72 6.18
C ASN A 123 -3.40 -5.69 5.19
N ASP A 124 -3.77 -6.87 4.71
CA ASP A 124 -5.04 -7.10 4.03
C ASP A 124 -6.17 -7.15 5.06
N ILE A 125 -7.34 -6.60 4.72
CA ILE A 125 -8.47 -6.50 5.65
C ILE A 125 -9.78 -6.84 4.93
N GLN A 126 -10.26 -8.08 5.15
CA GLN A 126 -11.50 -8.58 4.53
C GLN A 126 -12.76 -7.80 4.92
N LEU A 127 -12.76 -7.14 6.09
CA LEU A 127 -13.92 -6.43 6.63
C LEU A 127 -14.01 -4.97 6.16
N VAL A 128 -12.97 -4.44 5.52
CA VAL A 128 -12.99 -3.08 4.98
C VAL A 128 -13.43 -3.19 3.53
N SER A 129 -14.61 -2.66 3.23
CA SER A 129 -15.18 -2.62 1.88
C SER A 129 -15.95 -1.31 1.71
N PRO A 130 -15.82 -0.62 0.56
CA PRO A 130 -14.90 -0.94 -0.55
C PRO A 130 -13.44 -0.60 -0.21
N SER A 131 -12.45 -1.40 -0.63
CA SER A 131 -11.02 -1.11 -0.41
C SER A 131 -10.07 -1.89 -1.33
N ILE A 132 -8.91 -1.30 -1.66
CA ILE A 132 -7.81 -2.02 -2.31
C ILE A 132 -7.15 -3.08 -1.42
N PHE A 133 -7.35 -3.03 -0.09
CA PHE A 133 -6.80 -4.00 0.86
C PHE A 133 -7.72 -5.21 1.07
N ASN A 134 -8.83 -5.28 0.34
CA ASN A 134 -9.75 -6.42 0.40
C ASN A 134 -9.41 -7.41 -0.70
N ASP A 135 -8.92 -8.59 -0.32
CA ASP A 135 -8.52 -9.67 -1.25
C ASP A 135 -9.57 -10.07 -2.29
N ASN A 136 -10.86 -9.82 -2.00
CA ASN A 136 -11.98 -10.17 -2.85
C ASN A 136 -12.37 -9.07 -3.84
N GLU A 137 -11.80 -7.87 -3.71
CA GLU A 137 -12.12 -6.71 -4.53
C GLU A 137 -10.94 -6.33 -5.42
N ARG A 138 -11.21 -5.62 -6.53
CA ARG A 138 -10.17 -5.15 -7.44
C ARG A 138 -10.49 -3.74 -7.89
N TYR A 139 -9.67 -2.78 -7.45
CA TYR A 139 -9.75 -1.39 -7.89
C TYR A 139 -8.45 -0.94 -8.54
N MET A 140 -8.58 -0.10 -9.57
CA MET A 140 -7.47 0.55 -10.27
C MET A 140 -7.21 1.98 -9.77
N GLU A 141 -8.00 2.41 -8.78
CA GLU A 141 -7.94 3.71 -8.13
C GLU A 141 -8.17 3.52 -6.63
N LEU A 142 -7.60 4.40 -5.81
CA LEU A 142 -7.88 4.40 -4.37
C LEU A 142 -9.36 4.69 -4.14
N THR A 143 -10.02 3.82 -3.37
CA THR A 143 -11.36 4.07 -2.87
C THR A 143 -11.34 5.24 -1.89
N ARG A 144 -12.53 5.74 -1.55
CA ARG A 144 -12.66 6.79 -0.55
C ARG A 144 -12.08 6.35 0.81
N MET A 145 -12.27 5.08 1.19
CA MET A 145 -11.73 4.53 2.45
C MET A 145 -10.20 4.47 2.43
N ASP A 146 -9.60 4.02 1.33
CA ASP A 146 -8.14 3.90 1.20
C ASP A 146 -7.46 5.27 1.35
N ARG A 147 -8.06 6.32 0.75
CA ARG A 147 -7.58 7.71 0.89
C ARG A 147 -7.65 8.18 2.33
N PHE A 148 -8.71 7.84 3.07
CA PHE A 148 -8.83 8.16 4.49
C PHE A 148 -7.75 7.49 5.34
N LEU A 149 -7.50 6.20 5.12
CA LEU A 149 -6.45 5.47 5.82
C LEU A 149 -5.07 6.07 5.54
N LEU A 150 -4.79 6.41 4.29
CA LEU A 150 -3.52 7.05 3.90
C LEU A 150 -3.36 8.43 4.54
N ARG A 151 -4.35 9.32 4.44
CA ARG A 151 -4.29 10.65 5.05
C ARG A 151 -4.13 10.57 6.57
N THR A 152 -4.81 9.60 7.20
CA THR A 152 -4.68 9.37 8.65
C THR A 152 -3.27 8.93 9.02
N LEU A 153 -2.67 8.05 8.22
CA LEU A 153 -1.31 7.56 8.45
C LEU A 153 -0.24 8.66 8.25
N TYR A 154 -0.51 9.60 7.33
CA TYR A 154 0.42 10.68 6.94
C TYR A 154 0.07 12.05 7.54
N ASP A 155 -0.89 12.12 8.45
CA ASP A 155 -1.19 13.33 9.22
C ASP A 155 0.01 13.68 10.13
N ASP A 156 0.34 14.96 10.27
CA ASP A 156 1.50 15.43 11.05
C ASP A 156 1.48 14.98 12.52
N ARG A 157 0.30 14.65 13.05
CA ARG A 157 0.14 14.10 14.41
C ARG A 157 0.58 12.64 14.51
N MET A 158 0.58 11.90 13.41
CA MET A 158 0.93 10.48 13.33
C MET A 158 2.41 10.29 12.99
N LEU A 159 3.25 10.20 14.03
CA LEU A 159 4.69 9.99 13.83
C LEU A 159 5.06 8.52 13.67
N ALA A 160 6.07 8.23 12.85
CA ALA A 160 6.63 6.88 12.74
C ALA A 160 7.11 6.37 14.12
N GLY A 161 6.78 5.12 14.43
CA GLY A 161 7.10 4.51 15.73
C GLY A 161 6.12 4.84 16.86
N THR A 162 5.04 5.58 16.58
CA THR A 162 3.98 5.83 17.57
C THR A 162 3.47 4.50 18.14
N PRO A 163 3.47 4.33 19.49
CA PRO A 163 2.98 3.09 20.10
C PRO A 163 1.54 2.80 19.70
N ARG A 164 1.23 1.53 19.42
CA ARG A 164 -0.08 1.09 18.90
C ARG A 164 -1.27 1.72 19.61
N LYS A 165 -1.28 1.74 20.95
CA LYS A 165 -2.38 2.32 21.74
C LYS A 165 -2.58 3.81 21.44
N LEU A 166 -1.49 4.57 21.37
CA LEU A 166 -1.54 5.99 21.03
C LEU A 166 -1.91 6.20 19.57
N ALA A 167 -1.38 5.37 18.65
CA ALA A 167 -1.70 5.43 17.23
C ALA A 167 -3.21 5.26 16.99
N LEU A 168 -3.87 4.33 17.69
CA LEU A 168 -5.33 4.15 17.57
C LEU A 168 -6.12 5.38 18.07
N ILE A 169 -5.67 6.02 19.14
CA ILE A 169 -6.30 7.24 19.67
C ILE A 169 -6.15 8.39 18.68
N LEU A 170 -4.92 8.61 18.18
CA LEU A 170 -4.64 9.64 17.19
C LEU A 170 -5.41 9.39 15.90
N ALA A 171 -5.39 8.16 15.39
CA ALA A 171 -6.11 7.79 14.17
C ALA A 171 -7.60 8.12 14.28
N ARG A 172 -8.24 7.82 15.41
CA ARG A 172 -9.65 8.15 15.63
C ARG A 172 -9.89 9.66 15.58
N GLY A 173 -9.06 10.46 16.24
CA GLY A 173 -9.18 11.92 16.22
C GLY A 173 -8.99 12.48 14.82
N ILE A 174 -7.92 12.07 14.14
CA ILE A 174 -7.59 12.48 12.77
C ILE A 174 -8.73 12.15 11.81
N MET A 175 -9.27 10.92 11.88
CA MET A 175 -10.37 10.48 11.02
C MET A 175 -11.66 11.27 11.24
N LEU A 176 -11.94 11.70 12.48
CA LEU A 176 -13.08 12.57 12.78
C LEU A 176 -12.90 13.94 12.12
N ASP A 177 -11.73 14.57 12.28
CA ASP A 177 -11.44 15.88 11.70
C ASP A 177 -11.51 15.85 10.15
N LEU A 178 -10.85 14.87 9.53
CA LEU A 178 -10.92 14.63 8.07
C LEU A 178 -12.35 14.35 7.61
N GLY A 179 -13.16 13.73 8.47
CA GLY A 179 -14.54 13.42 8.22
C GLY A 179 -15.43 14.66 8.18
N GLU A 180 -15.22 15.59 9.10
CA GLU A 180 -15.93 16.88 9.14
C GLU A 180 -15.56 17.76 7.93
N GLU A 181 -14.29 17.83 7.55
CA GLU A 181 -13.82 18.65 6.41
C GLU A 181 -14.37 18.18 5.06
N SER A 182 -14.64 16.89 4.91
CA SER A 182 -14.98 16.26 3.63
C SER A 182 -16.44 15.80 3.50
N GLY A 183 -17.28 16.07 4.50
CA GLY A 183 -18.68 15.60 4.56
C GLY A 183 -18.78 14.08 4.74
N TRP A 184 -17.76 13.44 5.29
CA TRP A 184 -17.66 11.99 5.41
C TRP A 184 -18.56 11.42 6.50
N ALA A 185 -18.78 12.16 7.59
CA ALA A 185 -19.66 11.73 8.67
C ALA A 185 -21.06 11.39 8.13
N GLU A 186 -21.54 12.14 7.15
CA GLU A 186 -22.83 11.94 6.47
C GLU A 186 -22.84 10.69 5.58
N TRP A 187 -21.70 10.38 4.94
CA TRP A 187 -21.52 9.16 4.14
C TRP A 187 -21.42 7.91 5.02
N ALA A 188 -20.60 7.95 6.07
CA ALA A 188 -20.35 6.83 6.97
C ALA A 188 -21.57 6.45 7.81
N THR A 189 -22.42 7.43 8.15
CA THR A 189 -23.68 7.20 8.87
C THR A 189 -24.83 6.73 7.96
N GLY A 190 -24.60 6.57 6.65
CA GLY A 190 -25.58 6.01 5.72
C GLY A 190 -26.72 6.97 5.36
N ALA A 191 -26.55 8.28 5.58
CA ALA A 191 -27.61 9.26 5.28
C ALA A 191 -27.89 9.40 3.77
N ASN A 192 -27.06 8.86 2.87
CA ASN A 192 -27.28 8.99 1.43
C ASN A 192 -26.93 7.78 0.53
N THR A 193 -26.68 6.60 1.10
CA THR A 193 -26.56 5.37 0.30
C THR A 193 -27.02 4.19 1.13
N GLY A 194 -27.90 3.33 0.58
CA GLY A 194 -28.45 2.13 1.22
C GLY A 194 -27.44 1.01 1.53
N GLY A 195 -26.21 1.34 1.93
CA GLY A 195 -25.20 0.42 2.44
C GLY A 195 -24.94 0.71 3.91
N LYS A 196 -25.38 -0.20 4.79
CA LYS A 196 -25.13 -0.14 6.24
C LYS A 196 -23.65 -0.43 6.52
N LEU A 197 -22.87 0.61 6.84
CA LEU A 197 -21.68 0.47 7.68
C LEU A 197 -22.09 0.84 9.11
N SER A 198 -22.62 -0.13 9.86
CA SER A 198 -22.89 0.10 11.29
C SER A 198 -21.57 0.06 12.06
N ILE A 199 -21.18 1.20 12.61
CA ILE A 199 -20.03 1.39 13.53
C ILE A 199 -20.05 0.35 14.68
N GLU A 200 -21.21 -0.21 15.03
CA GLU A 200 -21.37 -1.28 16.02
C GLU A 200 -20.63 -2.60 15.72
N ALA A 201 -20.15 -2.83 14.50
CA ALA A 201 -19.42 -4.06 14.16
C ALA A 201 -17.96 -4.05 14.66
N TYR A 202 -17.35 -2.87 14.81
CA TYR A 202 -15.97 -2.73 15.28
C TYR A 202 -15.84 -2.99 16.80
N ASP A 203 -16.81 -2.53 17.58
CA ASP A 203 -16.79 -2.66 19.06
C ASP A 203 -17.04 -4.09 19.57
N ARG A 204 -17.56 -5.01 18.74
CA ARG A 204 -17.86 -6.39 19.17
C ARG A 204 -16.72 -7.39 18.96
N THR A 205 -15.64 -7.01 18.30
CA THR A 205 -14.50 -7.91 18.00
C THR A 205 -13.19 -7.50 18.69
N ALA A 206 -13.18 -6.39 19.43
CA ALA A 206 -12.07 -5.96 20.28
C ALA A 206 -12.18 -6.48 21.73
N GLY A 207 -12.55 -7.77 21.87
CA GLY A 207 -12.52 -8.52 23.13
C GLY A 207 -11.44 -9.59 23.10
#